data_AF-A0A8C9V951-F1
#
_entry.id   AF-A0A8C9V951-F1
#
_cell.length_a   1.000
_cell.length_b   1.000
_cell.length_c   1.000
_cell.angle_alpha   90.00
_cell.angle_beta   90.00
_cell.angle_gamma   90.00
#
_symmetry.space_group_name_H-M   'P 1'
#
loop_
_entity.id
_entity.type
_entity.pdbx_description
1 polymer ?
#
loop_
_entity_poly.entity_id
_entity_poly.type
_entity_poly.pdbx_seq_one_letter_code
_entity_poly.pdbx_strand_id
1 'polypeptide(L)'
;MSSPAVDHVSAEQLQQVKQSAGRCIDGAGDALSVLASEIWRCPELAYQEEKAHDALVRFFSQQPGWSVQSRYFLNTAFRATWGPVGGREGDAVLNVGFLCEYDALPGIGHACGHNLIAEVGAAAALGLKGALAALSHCPVRVKVTVLGTPAEEEGGGKIDLILAGAFEELDVVLMAHPSKEDAPYLPDVAVIDVTVKYHGKASHASGSPWKGVNALDAAVLAYTNLSLLRQQLKPDWRVHGIIKHGGVKPNIIPSYSELLFYLRTPKRQDLPSIRAKAEMCFRSAAMATGCEVELEYAKHEYHNILRNTTLERIYEENGKALGMEFITDEEILRTSLGSTDFGNVSFIVPGIHTYFYIGSDAENHTEEYTAAAGMSEKAQFYTLRTAKALAMTALDVLFRPELLQHIRDEFSEAKLKEKSVKTNGGS
;
A
#
# COMPACT_ATOMS: atom_id res chain seq x y z
N MET A 1 18.73 43.20 17.00
CA MET A 1 19.26 41.86 16.69
C MET A 1 18.57 41.44 15.40
N SER A 2 19.30 41.48 14.28
CA SER A 2 18.79 41.01 12.99
C SER A 2 18.47 39.53 13.09
N SER A 3 17.25 39.13 12.73
CA SER A 3 16.89 37.73 12.53
C SER A 3 17.94 37.10 11.59
N PRO A 4 18.49 35.92 11.89
CA PRO A 4 19.37 35.26 10.94
C PRO A 4 18.55 34.99 9.67
N ALA A 5 19.05 35.47 8.53
CA ALA A 5 18.49 35.11 7.24
C ALA A 5 18.53 33.59 7.14
N VAL A 6 17.37 32.96 6.97
CA VAL A 6 17.31 31.55 6.60
C VAL A 6 17.92 31.48 5.20
N ASP A 7 18.98 30.69 5.02
CA ASP A 7 19.59 30.48 3.72
C ASP A 7 18.58 29.78 2.81
N HIS A 8 17.84 30.56 2.03
CA HIS A 8 16.83 30.06 1.11
C HIS A 8 17.50 29.54 -0.17
N VAL A 9 17.19 28.29 -0.55
CA VAL A 9 17.56 27.74 -1.85
C VAL A 9 16.71 28.43 -2.92
N SER A 10 17.35 29.05 -3.92
CA SER A 10 16.61 29.68 -5.02
C SER A 10 15.91 28.63 -5.89
N ALA A 11 14.88 29.03 -6.64
CA ALA A 11 14.18 28.12 -7.55
C ALA A 11 15.13 27.48 -8.59
N GLU A 12 16.13 28.24 -9.08
CA GLU A 12 17.14 27.73 -10.00
C GLU A 12 18.06 26.71 -9.34
N GLN A 13 18.52 26.98 -8.11
CA GLN A 13 19.32 26.03 -7.35
C GLN A 13 18.54 24.75 -7.06
N LEU A 14 17.26 24.85 -6.67
CA LEU A 14 16.40 23.70 -6.45
C LEU A 14 16.28 22.85 -7.72
N GLN A 15 16.11 23.49 -8.88
CA GLN A 15 16.07 22.77 -10.15
C GLN A 15 17.39 22.04 -10.47
N GLN A 16 18.53 22.65 -10.19
CA GLN A 16 19.84 21.99 -10.36
C GLN A 16 20.01 20.78 -9.43
N VAL A 17 19.54 20.89 -8.19
CA VAL A 17 19.57 19.79 -7.21
C VAL A 17 18.65 18.65 -7.65
N LYS A 18 17.44 18.96 -8.15
CA LYS A 18 16.52 17.99 -8.77
C LYS A 18 17.15 17.24 -9.94
N GLN A 19 17.83 17.95 -10.84
CA GLN A 19 18.56 17.31 -11.94
C GLN A 19 19.72 16.44 -11.44
N SER A 20 20.37 16.84 -10.33
CA SER A 20 21.41 16.03 -9.69
C SER A 20 20.85 14.72 -9.14
N ALA A 21 19.68 14.75 -8.50
CA ALA A 21 18.99 13.52 -8.06
C ALA A 21 18.75 12.58 -9.25
N GLY A 22 18.26 13.14 -10.37
CA GLY A 22 18.03 12.38 -11.60
C GLY A 22 19.28 11.68 -12.13
N ARG A 23 20.41 12.41 -12.21
CA ARG A 23 21.69 11.83 -12.64
C ARG A 23 22.21 10.75 -11.69
N CYS A 24 22.01 10.91 -10.37
CA CYS A 24 22.39 9.90 -9.39
C CYS A 24 21.57 8.61 -9.56
N ILE A 25 20.26 8.74 -9.86
CA ILE A 25 19.39 7.61 -10.17
C ILE A 25 19.84 6.92 -11.47
N ASP A 26 20.10 7.69 -12.53
CA ASP A 26 20.56 7.15 -13.81
C ASP A 26 21.89 6.40 -13.68
N GLY A 27 22.84 6.94 -12.90
CA GLY A 27 24.12 6.28 -12.64
C GLY A 27 24.02 4.99 -11.81
N ALA A 28 22.92 4.79 -11.08
CA ALA A 28 22.64 3.58 -10.32
C ALA A 28 21.73 2.58 -11.08
N GLY A 29 21.28 2.94 -12.30
CA GLY A 29 20.25 2.20 -13.05
C GLY A 29 20.54 0.72 -13.23
N ASP A 30 21.77 0.34 -13.58
CA ASP A 30 22.14 -1.07 -13.77
C ASP A 30 22.02 -1.87 -12.47
N ALA A 31 22.47 -1.31 -11.34
CA ALA A 31 22.41 -1.98 -10.05
C ALA A 31 20.96 -2.08 -9.53
N LEU A 32 20.14 -1.06 -9.79
CA LEU A 32 18.72 -1.04 -9.46
C LEU A 32 17.92 -2.07 -10.30
N SER A 33 18.21 -2.15 -11.59
CA SER A 33 17.60 -3.15 -12.48
C SER A 33 17.96 -4.58 -12.07
N VAL A 34 19.21 -4.82 -11.67
CA VAL A 34 19.65 -6.11 -11.11
C VAL A 34 18.87 -6.46 -9.85
N LEU A 35 18.72 -5.51 -8.92
CA LEU A 35 17.95 -5.67 -7.69
C LEU A 35 16.49 -6.04 -7.99
N ALA A 36 15.82 -5.27 -8.84
CA ALA A 36 14.42 -5.51 -9.19
C ALA A 36 14.22 -6.83 -9.96
N SER A 37 15.18 -7.20 -10.82
CA SER A 37 15.16 -8.48 -11.54
C SER A 37 15.35 -9.67 -10.59
N GLU A 38 16.20 -9.54 -9.57
CA GLU A 38 16.40 -10.59 -8.57
C GLU A 38 15.12 -10.85 -7.76
N ILE A 39 14.44 -9.78 -7.31
CA ILE A 39 13.14 -9.86 -6.64
C ILE A 39 12.13 -10.52 -7.57
N TRP A 40 11.98 -10.02 -8.80
CA TRP A 40 11.00 -10.52 -9.75
C TRP A 40 11.13 -12.02 -10.07
N ARG A 41 12.37 -12.52 -10.19
CA ARG A 41 12.66 -13.93 -10.50
C ARG A 41 12.38 -14.89 -9.34
N CYS A 42 12.29 -14.37 -8.13
CA CYS A 42 12.07 -15.16 -6.92
C CYS A 42 10.80 -14.68 -6.20
N PRO A 43 9.61 -14.86 -6.80
CA PRO A 43 8.37 -14.44 -6.16
C PRO A 43 8.17 -15.20 -4.86
N GLU A 44 8.03 -14.45 -3.76
CA GLU A 44 7.81 -14.97 -2.43
C GLU A 44 6.56 -14.33 -1.82
N LEU A 45 5.75 -15.13 -1.13
CA LEU A 45 4.47 -14.70 -0.61
C LEU A 45 4.64 -13.83 0.65
N ALA A 46 3.55 -13.18 1.03
CA ALA A 46 3.44 -12.41 2.27
C ALA A 46 4.06 -13.14 3.49
N TYR A 47 4.93 -12.43 4.21
CA TYR A 47 5.69 -12.90 5.38
C TYR A 47 6.73 -14.00 5.09
N GLN A 48 6.97 -14.33 3.82
CA GLN A 48 7.93 -15.35 3.37
C GLN A 48 8.95 -14.76 2.39
N GLU A 49 8.95 -13.43 2.20
CA GLU A 49 9.76 -12.69 1.23
C GLU A 49 11.21 -12.48 1.67
N GLU A 50 11.86 -13.57 2.09
CA GLU A 50 13.21 -13.63 2.64
C GLU A 50 14.30 -13.26 1.61
N LYS A 51 14.22 -13.76 0.37
CA LYS A 51 15.22 -13.43 -0.67
C LYS A 51 15.08 -12.00 -1.14
N ALA A 52 13.85 -11.53 -1.33
CA ALA A 52 13.61 -10.15 -1.72
C ALA A 52 14.09 -9.16 -0.63
N HIS A 53 13.80 -9.46 0.63
CA HIS A 53 14.35 -8.76 1.79
C HIS A 53 15.89 -8.78 1.78
N ASP A 54 16.52 -9.95 1.64
CA ASP A 54 17.97 -10.08 1.68
C ASP A 54 18.66 -9.35 0.52
N ALA A 55 18.03 -9.30 -0.67
CA ALA A 55 18.50 -8.53 -1.81
C ALA A 55 18.50 -7.03 -1.51
N LEU A 56 17.42 -6.49 -0.94
CA LEU A 56 17.32 -5.08 -0.54
C LEU A 56 18.30 -4.72 0.59
N VAL A 57 18.39 -5.55 1.62
CA VAL A 57 19.35 -5.37 2.72
C VAL A 57 20.79 -5.36 2.18
N ARG A 58 21.13 -6.30 1.30
CA ARG A 58 22.44 -6.36 0.65
C ARG A 58 22.69 -5.12 -0.20
N PHE A 59 21.72 -4.71 -1.02
CA PHE A 59 21.81 -3.53 -1.87
C PHE A 59 22.17 -2.30 -1.04
N PHE A 60 21.41 -1.97 0.01
CA PHE A 60 21.68 -0.81 0.85
C PHE A 60 22.97 -0.93 1.67
N SER A 61 23.32 -2.13 2.14
CA SER A 61 24.55 -2.35 2.92
C SER A 61 25.82 -2.06 2.10
N GLN A 62 25.73 -2.16 0.78
CA GLN A 62 26.83 -1.81 -0.14
C GLN A 62 26.88 -0.32 -0.47
N GLN A 63 25.86 0.46 -0.10
CA GLN A 63 25.79 1.88 -0.41
C GLN A 63 26.58 2.71 0.63
N PRO A 64 27.51 3.59 0.24
CA PRO A 64 28.32 4.35 1.18
C PRO A 64 27.48 5.22 2.12
N GLY A 65 27.74 5.13 3.43
CA GLY A 65 27.11 5.96 4.46
C GLY A 65 25.72 5.52 4.91
N TRP A 66 25.15 4.45 4.35
CA TRP A 66 23.88 3.89 4.82
C TRP A 66 24.10 2.97 6.02
N SER A 67 23.22 3.08 7.01
CA SER A 67 23.10 2.15 8.14
C SER A 67 21.86 1.28 7.92
N VAL A 68 22.04 -0.04 7.86
CA VAL A 68 20.95 -0.99 7.58
C VAL A 68 20.68 -1.84 8.81
N GLN A 69 19.42 -1.88 9.21
CA GLN A 69 18.88 -2.81 10.20
C GLN A 69 18.02 -3.82 9.47
N SER A 70 18.55 -5.03 9.31
CA SER A 70 17.82 -6.17 8.78
C SER A 70 16.85 -6.72 9.82
N ARG A 71 15.75 -7.32 9.37
CA ARG A 71 14.72 -7.94 10.23
C ARG A 71 14.16 -6.95 11.26
N TYR A 72 13.81 -5.76 10.79
CA TYR A 72 13.36 -4.65 11.62
C TYR A 72 11.90 -4.86 12.03
N PHE A 73 11.68 -5.32 13.27
CA PHE A 73 10.39 -5.71 13.87
C PHE A 73 9.68 -6.92 13.26
N LEU A 74 9.82 -7.16 11.95
CA LEU A 74 9.36 -8.37 11.25
C LEU A 74 10.53 -9.09 10.62
N ASN A 75 10.41 -10.41 10.43
CA ASN A 75 11.48 -11.25 9.88
C ASN A 75 11.93 -10.80 8.49
N THR A 76 11.01 -10.33 7.66
CA THR A 76 11.25 -9.90 6.27
C THR A 76 11.12 -8.39 6.10
N ALA A 77 11.08 -7.59 7.17
CA ALA A 77 11.15 -6.13 7.10
C ALA A 77 12.58 -5.64 7.32
N PHE A 78 12.91 -4.46 6.78
CA PHE A 78 14.19 -3.81 7.06
C PHE A 78 14.05 -2.30 7.20
N ARG A 79 15.06 -1.67 7.80
CA ARG A 79 15.21 -0.23 7.86
C ARG A 79 16.61 0.16 7.38
N ALA A 80 16.70 0.94 6.31
CA ALA A 80 17.95 1.56 5.88
C ALA A 80 17.88 3.07 6.11
N THR A 81 18.89 3.65 6.74
CA THR A 81 18.92 5.09 7.05
C THR A 81 20.21 5.75 6.60
N TRP A 82 20.11 6.99 6.14
CA TRP A 82 21.24 7.87 5.85
C TRP A 82 21.06 9.24 6.51
N GLY A 83 22.14 9.81 7.05
CA GLY A 83 22.13 11.05 7.83
C GLY A 83 21.89 10.83 9.33
N PRO A 84 21.60 11.90 10.10
CA PRO A 84 21.27 13.24 9.62
C PRO A 84 22.46 14.00 9.01
N VAL A 85 22.19 14.85 8.01
CA VAL A 85 23.16 15.76 7.37
C VAL A 85 22.55 17.16 7.19
N GLY A 86 23.38 18.17 6.92
CA GLY A 86 22.90 19.54 6.71
C GLY A 86 22.40 20.22 7.99
N GLY A 87 21.90 21.43 7.83
CA GLY A 87 21.46 22.29 8.93
C GLY A 87 22.57 22.62 9.93
N ARG A 88 22.18 23.20 11.06
CA ARG A 88 23.05 23.46 12.21
C ARG A 88 22.85 22.40 13.28
N GLU A 89 23.87 22.25 14.12
CA GLU A 89 23.74 21.39 15.30
C GLU A 89 22.60 21.91 16.20
N GLY A 90 21.68 21.02 16.57
CA GLY A 90 20.48 21.36 17.35
C GLY A 90 19.23 21.64 16.51
N ASP A 91 19.34 21.79 15.18
CA ASP A 91 18.16 21.91 14.32
C ASP A 91 17.31 20.63 14.34
N ALA A 92 16.00 20.82 14.19
CA ALA A 92 15.05 19.72 14.02
C ALA A 92 15.40 18.93 12.75
N VAL A 93 15.42 17.61 12.86
CA VAL A 93 15.72 16.71 11.73
C VAL A 93 14.41 16.46 10.98
N LEU A 94 14.40 16.76 9.68
CA LEU A 94 13.33 16.38 8.78
C LEU A 94 13.63 14.99 8.20
N ASN A 95 12.83 14.00 8.57
CA ASN A 95 13.02 12.60 8.18
C ASN A 95 12.07 12.19 7.06
N VAL A 96 12.62 12.01 5.85
CA VAL A 96 11.85 11.60 4.67
C VAL A 96 11.93 10.08 4.49
N GLY A 97 10.77 9.43 4.46
CA GLY A 97 10.60 8.00 4.30
C GLY A 97 10.30 7.60 2.85
N PHE A 98 10.92 6.53 2.37
CA PHE A 98 10.52 5.80 1.16
C PHE A 98 10.13 4.38 1.52
N LEU A 99 8.99 3.91 1.03
CA LEU A 99 8.50 2.56 1.31
C LEU A 99 8.79 1.63 0.12
N CYS A 100 9.15 0.39 0.44
CA CYS A 100 9.45 -0.66 -0.53
C CYS A 100 8.61 -1.90 -0.20
N GLU A 101 7.70 -2.29 -1.09
CA GLU A 101 7.00 -3.58 -1.04
C GLU A 101 7.70 -4.59 -1.94
N TYR A 102 7.57 -5.88 -1.65
CA TYR A 102 8.28 -6.93 -2.38
C TYR A 102 7.71 -8.34 -2.16
N ASP A 103 6.47 -8.46 -1.66
CA ASP A 103 5.71 -9.70 -1.70
C ASP A 103 5.10 -9.98 -3.08
N ALA A 104 4.75 -11.24 -3.32
CA ALA A 104 4.17 -11.73 -4.56
C ALA A 104 2.83 -12.43 -4.31
N LEU A 105 2.11 -12.71 -5.40
CA LEU A 105 0.81 -13.35 -5.38
C LEU A 105 0.89 -14.86 -5.65
N PRO A 106 0.03 -15.69 -5.01
CA PRO A 106 0.01 -17.14 -5.23
C PRO A 106 -0.26 -17.52 -6.69
N GLY A 107 0.64 -18.31 -7.27
CA GLY A 107 0.49 -18.89 -8.61
C GLY A 107 0.78 -17.95 -9.78
N ILE A 108 0.76 -16.62 -9.57
CA ILE A 108 1.00 -15.64 -10.63
C ILE A 108 2.24 -14.75 -10.42
N GLY A 109 2.93 -14.85 -9.28
CA GLY A 109 4.18 -14.11 -9.05
C GLY A 109 3.96 -12.63 -8.77
N HIS A 110 4.86 -11.74 -9.19
CA HIS A 110 4.75 -10.29 -8.97
C HIS A 110 3.74 -9.63 -9.92
N ALA A 111 2.51 -10.14 -9.95
CA ALA A 111 1.42 -9.63 -10.78
C ALA A 111 0.89 -8.26 -10.31
N CYS A 112 1.32 -7.78 -9.14
CA CYS A 112 1.09 -6.41 -8.67
C CYS A 112 2.33 -5.50 -8.86
N GLY A 113 3.45 -6.05 -9.34
CA GLY A 113 4.66 -5.29 -9.66
C GLY A 113 5.45 -4.80 -8.44
N HIS A 114 5.35 -5.48 -7.28
CA HIS A 114 6.05 -5.07 -6.06
C HIS A 114 7.57 -5.02 -6.22
N ASN A 115 8.16 -5.80 -7.13
CA ASN A 115 9.57 -5.64 -7.51
C ASN A 115 9.91 -4.22 -8.03
N LEU A 116 8.99 -3.56 -8.73
CA LEU A 116 9.13 -2.18 -9.19
C LEU A 116 8.95 -1.18 -8.05
N ILE A 117 8.04 -1.46 -7.11
CA ILE A 117 7.84 -0.61 -5.91
C ILE A 117 9.12 -0.57 -5.08
N ALA A 118 9.71 -1.75 -4.82
CA ALA A 118 11.00 -1.86 -4.16
C ALA A 118 12.09 -1.03 -4.86
N GLU A 119 12.17 -1.12 -6.19
CA GLU A 119 13.14 -0.38 -6.98
C GLU A 119 12.91 1.14 -6.91
N VAL A 120 11.67 1.60 -7.07
CA VAL A 120 11.33 3.03 -7.00
C VAL A 120 11.72 3.61 -5.66
N GLY A 121 11.36 2.95 -4.55
CA GLY A 121 11.71 3.42 -3.21
C GLY A 121 13.22 3.48 -3.00
N ALA A 122 13.96 2.46 -3.45
CA ALA A 122 15.41 2.42 -3.34
C ALA A 122 16.10 3.49 -4.21
N ALA A 123 15.67 3.63 -5.46
CA ALA A 123 16.19 4.59 -6.41
C ALA A 123 15.93 6.03 -5.95
N ALA A 124 14.71 6.35 -5.51
CA ALA A 124 14.35 7.69 -5.03
C ALA A 124 15.19 8.09 -3.82
N ALA A 125 15.41 7.15 -2.89
CA ALA A 125 16.24 7.37 -1.72
C ALA A 125 17.73 7.63 -2.06
N LEU A 126 18.28 6.88 -3.03
CA LEU A 126 19.64 7.13 -3.55
C LEU A 126 19.75 8.47 -4.28
N GLY A 127 18.75 8.82 -5.10
CA GLY A 127 18.68 10.09 -5.79
C GLY A 127 18.66 11.27 -4.81
N LEU A 128 17.81 11.20 -3.79
CA LEU A 128 17.73 12.21 -2.75
C LEU A 128 19.07 12.36 -2.01
N LYS A 129 19.66 11.24 -1.55
CA LYS A 129 20.97 11.23 -0.91
C LYS A 129 22.04 11.86 -1.81
N GLY A 130 22.12 11.43 -3.07
CA GLY A 130 23.13 11.89 -4.02
C GLY A 130 23.04 13.39 -4.28
N ALA A 131 21.82 13.90 -4.42
CA ALA A 131 21.58 15.34 -4.58
C ALA A 131 21.96 16.15 -3.35
N LEU A 132 21.62 15.66 -2.14
CA LEU A 132 21.97 16.32 -0.88
C LEU A 132 23.49 16.29 -0.62
N ALA A 133 24.17 15.19 -0.95
CA ALA A 133 25.62 15.06 -0.79
C ALA A 133 26.42 15.92 -1.78
N ALA A 134 25.82 16.30 -2.92
CA ALA A 134 26.43 17.18 -3.91
C ALA A 134 26.37 18.67 -3.53
N LEU A 135 25.54 19.04 -2.54
CA LEU A 135 25.46 20.40 -2.03
C LEU A 135 26.69 20.74 -1.18
N SER A 136 27.27 21.92 -1.41
CA SER A 136 28.31 22.48 -0.53
C SER A 136 27.77 22.82 0.85
N HIS A 137 26.51 23.27 0.91
CA HIS A 137 25.78 23.55 2.14
C HIS A 137 24.31 23.16 1.96
N CYS A 138 23.81 22.27 2.82
CA CYS A 138 22.39 21.96 2.90
C CYS A 138 21.79 22.73 4.09
N PRO A 139 20.87 23.69 3.87
CA PRO A 139 20.33 24.55 4.95
C PRO A 139 19.39 23.82 5.91
N VAL A 140 18.90 22.63 5.54
CA VAL A 140 17.98 21.83 6.33
C VAL A 140 18.69 20.61 6.87
N ARG A 141 18.40 20.24 8.13
CA ARG A 141 18.91 19.00 8.72
C ARG A 141 18.03 17.83 8.31
N VAL A 142 18.57 16.89 7.54
CA VAL A 142 17.77 15.86 6.85
C VAL A 142 18.26 14.47 7.21
N LYS A 143 17.31 13.56 7.47
CA LYS A 143 17.49 12.11 7.54
C LYS A 143 16.67 11.48 6.42
N VAL A 144 17.23 10.46 5.76
CA VAL A 144 16.51 9.65 4.77
C VAL A 144 16.35 8.26 5.35
N THR A 145 15.12 7.74 5.32
CA THR A 145 14.79 6.40 5.79
C THR A 145 14.12 5.63 4.67
N VAL A 146 14.58 4.40 4.42
CA VAL A 146 13.90 3.43 3.57
C VAL A 146 13.36 2.32 4.46
N LEU A 147 12.07 2.04 4.36
CA LEU A 147 11.43 0.94 5.07
C LEU A 147 11.05 -0.15 4.08
N GLY A 148 11.56 -1.35 4.31
CA GLY A 148 11.04 -2.55 3.67
C GLY A 148 9.76 -3.00 4.37
N THR A 149 8.67 -3.02 3.61
CA THR A 149 7.32 -3.26 4.10
C THR A 149 6.77 -4.54 3.46
N PRO A 150 6.93 -5.72 4.10
CA PRO A 150 6.47 -6.99 3.56
C PRO A 150 4.94 -7.12 3.63
N ALA A 151 4.41 -8.19 3.02
CA ALA A 151 3.05 -8.68 3.26
C ALA A 151 1.93 -7.65 3.04
N GLU A 152 1.98 -6.91 1.93
CA GLU A 152 0.89 -6.00 1.56
C GLU A 152 -0.32 -6.76 0.99
N GLU A 153 -0.08 -7.80 0.19
CA GLU A 153 -1.15 -8.55 -0.49
C GLU A 153 -1.96 -9.42 0.47
N GLU A 154 -1.32 -9.88 1.55
CA GLU A 154 -1.97 -10.69 2.57
C GLU A 154 -1.44 -10.37 3.96
N GLY A 155 -2.32 -9.84 4.82
CA GLY A 155 -2.09 -9.74 6.25
C GLY A 155 -1.48 -8.44 6.75
N GLY A 156 -1.09 -7.48 5.91
CA GLY A 156 -0.87 -6.07 6.25
C GLY A 156 0.40 -5.78 7.04
N GLY A 157 1.58 -6.05 6.47
CA GLY A 157 2.85 -5.87 7.17
C GLY A 157 3.16 -4.42 7.57
N LYS A 158 2.65 -3.40 6.86
CA LYS A 158 2.80 -2.00 7.31
C LYS A 158 2.04 -1.75 8.61
N ILE A 159 0.93 -2.44 8.83
CA ILE A 159 0.12 -2.30 10.04
C ILE A 159 0.87 -2.89 11.24
N ASP A 160 1.51 -4.04 11.06
CA ASP A 160 2.41 -4.59 12.08
C ASP A 160 3.57 -3.65 12.40
N LEU A 161 4.20 -3.08 11.37
CA LEU A 161 5.29 -2.11 11.54
C LEU A 161 4.83 -0.82 12.24
N ILE A 162 3.62 -0.33 11.95
CA ILE A 162 2.99 0.78 12.66
C ILE A 162 2.83 0.44 14.14
N LEU A 163 2.30 -0.73 14.47
CA LEU A 163 2.10 -1.16 15.86
C LEU A 163 3.43 -1.31 16.62
N ALA A 164 4.52 -1.62 15.93
CA ALA A 164 5.86 -1.71 16.48
C ALA A 164 6.60 -0.35 16.58
N GLY A 165 6.00 0.74 16.10
CA GLY A 165 6.59 2.08 16.16
C GLY A 165 7.54 2.44 15.00
N ALA A 166 7.54 1.67 13.90
CA ALA A 166 8.47 1.88 12.78
C ALA A 166 8.32 3.24 12.07
N PHE A 167 7.14 3.85 12.16
CA PHE A 167 6.79 5.09 11.47
C PHE A 167 6.86 6.35 12.35
N GLU A 168 7.10 6.23 13.66
CA GLU A 168 6.99 7.35 14.62
C GLU A 168 8.00 8.49 14.35
N GLU A 169 9.17 8.17 13.80
CA GLU A 169 10.22 9.16 13.50
C GLU A 169 10.11 9.78 12.10
N LEU A 170 9.13 9.39 11.28
CA LEU A 170 9.00 9.86 9.90
C LEU A 170 8.14 11.12 9.86
N ASP A 171 8.61 12.14 9.12
CA ASP A 171 7.86 13.38 8.93
C ASP A 171 6.99 13.34 7.68
N VAL A 172 7.46 12.70 6.62
CA VAL A 172 6.75 12.52 5.34
C VAL A 172 7.15 11.17 4.75
N VAL A 173 6.19 10.44 4.17
CA VAL A 173 6.45 9.16 3.47
C VAL A 173 6.02 9.20 2.01
N LEU A 174 6.83 8.60 1.13
CA LEU A 174 6.63 8.59 -0.31
C LEU A 174 6.69 7.15 -0.82
N MET A 175 5.73 6.78 -1.66
CA MET A 175 5.65 5.48 -2.31
C MET A 175 4.97 5.63 -3.68
N ALA A 176 5.35 4.81 -4.65
CA ALA A 176 4.65 4.72 -5.91
C ALA A 176 4.42 3.28 -6.31
N HIS A 177 3.22 3.02 -6.82
CA HIS A 177 2.73 1.72 -7.22
C HIS A 177 2.65 1.65 -8.76
N PRO A 178 3.14 0.58 -9.41
CA PRO A 178 3.01 0.45 -10.85
C PRO A 178 1.55 0.17 -11.22
N SER A 179 1.11 0.74 -12.34
CA SER A 179 -0.22 0.49 -12.91
C SER A 179 -0.15 0.64 -14.44
N LYS A 180 -1.31 0.66 -15.10
CA LYS A 180 -1.44 0.96 -16.53
C LYS A 180 -1.46 2.46 -16.85
N GLU A 181 -1.46 3.35 -15.84
CA GLU A 181 -1.65 4.79 -16.00
C GLU A 181 -0.80 5.58 -15.00
N ASP A 182 -0.29 6.76 -15.39
CA ASP A 182 0.28 7.68 -14.40
C ASP A 182 -0.89 8.38 -13.66
N ALA A 183 -0.93 8.29 -12.33
CA ALA A 183 -1.94 8.98 -11.51
C ALA A 183 -1.32 9.52 -10.21
N PRO A 184 -1.60 10.77 -9.81
CA PRO A 184 -1.12 11.29 -8.54
C PRO A 184 -1.81 10.61 -7.34
N TYR A 185 -3.00 10.05 -7.55
CA TYR A 185 -3.71 9.19 -6.61
C TYR A 185 -4.71 8.32 -7.37
N LEU A 186 -5.14 7.21 -6.77
CA LEU A 186 -6.36 6.49 -7.11
C LEU A 186 -7.21 6.33 -5.85
N PRO A 187 -8.53 6.14 -5.96
CA PRO A 187 -9.38 6.01 -4.78
C PRO A 187 -9.21 4.61 -4.17
N ASP A 188 -8.39 4.53 -3.13
CA ASP A 188 -8.22 3.32 -2.33
C ASP A 188 -9.23 3.26 -1.19
N VAL A 189 -9.96 2.15 -1.11
CA VAL A 189 -11.06 1.97 -0.16
C VAL A 189 -10.66 1.12 1.03
N ALA A 190 -11.41 1.27 2.11
CA ALA A 190 -11.24 0.42 3.27
C ALA A 190 -11.85 -0.97 3.01
N VAL A 191 -11.17 -2.02 3.47
CA VAL A 191 -11.61 -3.41 3.32
C VAL A 191 -11.39 -4.23 4.59
N ILE A 192 -12.30 -5.17 4.82
CA ILE A 192 -12.13 -6.26 5.77
C ILE A 192 -12.56 -7.57 5.13
N ASP A 193 -11.76 -8.61 5.39
CA ASP A 193 -11.99 -9.95 4.86
C ASP A 193 -12.53 -10.87 5.95
N VAL A 194 -13.43 -11.76 5.58
CA VAL A 194 -14.02 -12.74 6.49
C VAL A 194 -14.12 -14.12 5.84
N THR A 195 -13.53 -15.11 6.51
CA THR A 195 -13.76 -16.52 6.26
C THR A 195 -14.92 -17.00 7.14
N VAL A 196 -15.93 -17.61 6.52
CA VAL A 196 -17.15 -18.08 7.19
C VAL A 196 -17.20 -19.59 7.09
N LYS A 197 -17.14 -20.27 8.22
CA LYS A 197 -17.14 -21.74 8.29
C LYS A 197 -18.42 -22.22 8.94
N TYR A 198 -19.19 -23.06 8.24
CA TYR A 198 -20.36 -23.71 8.80
C TYR A 198 -20.06 -25.15 9.15
N HIS A 199 -20.47 -25.56 10.35
CA HIS A 199 -20.33 -26.92 10.85
C HIS A 199 -21.71 -27.52 11.07
N GLY A 200 -21.94 -28.64 10.41
CA GLY A 200 -23.18 -29.42 10.47
C GLY A 200 -22.89 -30.89 10.74
N LYS A 201 -23.68 -31.77 10.15
CA LYS A 201 -23.62 -33.21 10.39
C LYS A 201 -23.92 -33.98 9.12
N ALA A 202 -22.99 -34.85 8.74
CA ALA A 202 -23.14 -35.67 7.55
C ALA A 202 -24.22 -36.75 7.75
N SER A 203 -24.92 -37.05 6.67
CA SER A 203 -25.87 -38.15 6.59
C SER A 203 -26.03 -38.60 5.14
N HIS A 204 -26.52 -39.82 4.93
CA HIS A 204 -26.87 -40.28 3.59
C HIS A 204 -28.05 -39.47 3.06
N ALA A 205 -27.85 -38.77 1.93
CA ALA A 205 -28.82 -37.81 1.40
C ALA A 205 -30.18 -38.45 1.06
N SER A 206 -30.19 -39.67 0.50
CA SER A 206 -31.43 -40.40 0.21
C SER A 206 -31.97 -41.25 1.38
N GLY A 207 -31.09 -41.94 2.11
CA GLY A 207 -31.50 -42.96 3.09
C GLY A 207 -31.90 -42.40 4.45
N SER A 208 -31.31 -41.29 4.89
CA SER A 208 -31.62 -40.70 6.20
C SER A 208 -31.34 -39.20 6.29
N PRO A 209 -31.81 -38.37 5.35
CA PRO A 209 -31.49 -36.93 5.34
C PRO A 209 -31.85 -36.21 6.64
N TRP A 210 -32.95 -36.60 7.30
CA TRP A 210 -33.41 -36.04 8.59
C TRP A 210 -32.45 -36.24 9.78
N LYS A 211 -31.40 -37.06 9.64
CA LYS A 211 -30.35 -37.23 10.66
C LYS A 211 -29.17 -36.26 10.48
N GLY A 212 -29.12 -35.54 9.35
CA GLY A 212 -28.06 -34.61 9.00
C GLY A 212 -28.40 -33.15 9.33
N VAL A 213 -27.39 -32.31 9.26
CA VAL A 213 -27.45 -30.84 9.36
C VAL A 213 -26.59 -30.31 8.22
N ASN A 214 -27.19 -29.63 7.25
CA ASN A 214 -26.55 -29.38 5.96
C ASN A 214 -25.78 -28.04 5.95
N ALA A 215 -24.46 -28.11 6.01
CA ALA A 215 -23.59 -26.94 5.98
C ALA A 215 -23.58 -26.23 4.60
N LEU A 216 -23.82 -26.96 3.50
CA LEU A 216 -23.94 -26.33 2.18
C LEU A 216 -25.20 -25.47 2.10
N ASP A 217 -26.31 -25.91 2.68
CA ASP A 217 -27.54 -25.10 2.72
C ASP A 217 -27.31 -23.80 3.49
N ALA A 218 -26.53 -23.83 4.58
CA ALA A 218 -26.13 -22.63 5.32
C ALA A 218 -25.30 -21.67 4.45
N ALA A 219 -24.33 -22.19 3.69
CA ALA A 219 -23.56 -21.38 2.75
C ALA A 219 -24.43 -20.73 1.65
N VAL A 220 -25.36 -21.50 1.08
CA VAL A 220 -26.28 -21.00 0.04
C VAL A 220 -27.20 -19.92 0.63
N LEU A 221 -27.79 -20.16 1.80
CA LEU A 221 -28.63 -19.17 2.47
C LEU A 221 -27.85 -17.90 2.81
N ALA A 222 -26.62 -18.01 3.29
CA ALA A 222 -25.76 -16.85 3.55
C ALA A 222 -25.51 -16.03 2.27
N TYR A 223 -25.22 -16.70 1.16
CA TYR A 223 -25.03 -16.06 -0.14
C TYR A 223 -26.29 -15.35 -0.62
N THR A 224 -27.46 -15.98 -0.44
CA THR A 224 -28.77 -15.37 -0.74
C THR A 224 -29.04 -14.16 0.15
N ASN A 225 -28.83 -14.29 1.47
CA ASN A 225 -29.03 -13.22 2.44
C ASN A 225 -28.18 -11.99 2.07
N LEU A 226 -26.89 -12.19 1.77
CA LEU A 226 -26.01 -11.10 1.33
C LEU A 226 -26.43 -10.51 -0.01
N SER A 227 -26.94 -11.34 -0.93
CA SER A 227 -27.42 -10.85 -2.22
C SER A 227 -28.63 -9.93 -2.08
N LEU A 228 -29.55 -10.25 -1.15
CA LEU A 228 -30.69 -9.39 -0.81
C LEU A 228 -30.28 -8.16 0.00
N LEU A 229 -29.29 -8.29 0.89
CA LEU A 229 -28.74 -7.18 1.67
C LEU A 229 -28.25 -6.02 0.80
N ARG A 230 -27.74 -6.31 -0.41
CA ARG A 230 -27.20 -5.30 -1.35
C ARG A 230 -28.19 -4.16 -1.65
N GLN A 231 -29.49 -4.41 -1.63
CA GLN A 231 -30.49 -3.34 -1.82
C GLN A 231 -30.38 -2.25 -0.72
N GLN A 232 -29.96 -2.63 0.49
CA GLN A 232 -29.92 -1.79 1.68
C GLN A 232 -28.48 -1.35 2.07
N LEU A 233 -27.55 -1.46 1.13
CA LEU A 233 -26.19 -0.93 1.25
C LEU A 233 -26.10 0.45 0.56
N LYS A 234 -25.12 1.26 0.96
CA LYS A 234 -24.85 2.52 0.24
C LYS A 234 -24.37 2.19 -1.19
N PRO A 235 -24.64 3.05 -2.19
CA PRO A 235 -24.29 2.78 -3.58
C PRO A 235 -22.80 2.53 -3.85
N ASP A 236 -21.92 3.01 -2.97
CA ASP A 236 -20.46 2.92 -3.03
C ASP A 236 -19.87 1.80 -2.16
N TRP A 237 -20.70 1.05 -1.44
CA TRP A 237 -20.28 -0.12 -0.65
C TRP A 237 -20.29 -1.40 -1.49
N ARG A 238 -19.37 -2.33 -1.20
CA ARG A 238 -19.30 -3.61 -1.93
C ARG A 238 -19.21 -4.78 -0.95
N VAL A 239 -19.89 -5.87 -1.31
CA VAL A 239 -19.81 -7.18 -0.66
C VAL A 239 -19.76 -8.26 -1.73
N HIS A 240 -18.64 -8.97 -1.79
CA HIS A 240 -18.37 -10.00 -2.78
C HIS A 240 -17.54 -11.13 -2.16
N GLY A 241 -17.71 -12.34 -2.68
CA GLY A 241 -17.09 -13.52 -2.11
C GLY A 241 -17.38 -14.78 -2.89
N ILE A 242 -16.81 -15.88 -2.41
CA ILE A 242 -16.87 -17.21 -3.03
C ILE A 242 -17.20 -18.28 -1.99
N ILE A 243 -17.64 -19.44 -2.46
CA ILE A 243 -17.70 -20.67 -1.66
C ILE A 243 -16.41 -21.45 -1.94
N LYS A 244 -15.47 -21.45 -1.00
CA LYS A 244 -14.20 -22.22 -1.10
C LYS A 244 -14.44 -23.71 -1.01
N HIS A 245 -15.33 -24.12 -0.10
CA HIS A 245 -15.70 -25.52 0.10
C HIS A 245 -17.22 -25.67 0.22
N GLY A 246 -17.81 -26.44 -0.70
CA GLY A 246 -19.26 -26.65 -0.81
C GLY A 246 -19.71 -28.10 -0.71
N GLY A 247 -18.90 -28.98 -0.12
CA GLY A 247 -19.15 -30.43 -0.07
C GLY A 247 -18.38 -31.24 -1.12
N VAL A 248 -18.42 -32.56 -0.98
CA VAL A 248 -17.53 -33.49 -1.71
C VAL A 248 -18.30 -34.41 -2.67
N LYS A 249 -19.50 -34.90 -2.30
CA LYS A 249 -20.32 -35.79 -3.12
C LYS A 249 -21.82 -35.52 -2.93
N PRO A 250 -22.65 -35.58 -3.99
CA PRO A 250 -24.09 -35.30 -3.88
C PRO A 250 -24.91 -36.25 -2.98
N ASN A 251 -24.44 -37.49 -2.77
CA ASN A 251 -25.15 -38.47 -1.95
C ASN A 251 -24.82 -38.38 -0.44
N ILE A 252 -23.99 -37.41 -0.05
CA ILE A 252 -23.59 -37.15 1.33
C ILE A 252 -24.00 -35.71 1.67
N ILE A 253 -24.82 -35.53 2.70
CA ILE A 253 -25.12 -34.19 3.23
C ILE A 253 -23.81 -33.56 3.73
N PRO A 254 -23.39 -32.38 3.24
CA PRO A 254 -22.16 -31.73 3.69
C PRO A 254 -22.22 -31.37 5.17
N SER A 255 -21.24 -31.84 5.95
CA SER A 255 -21.04 -31.44 7.35
C SER A 255 -20.17 -30.21 7.52
N TYR A 256 -19.56 -29.72 6.44
CA TYR A 256 -18.70 -28.55 6.44
C TYR A 256 -18.90 -27.75 5.15
N SER A 257 -18.89 -26.44 5.25
CA SER A 257 -18.76 -25.51 4.13
C SER A 257 -17.95 -24.29 4.55
N GLU A 258 -17.30 -23.66 3.59
CA GLU A 258 -16.43 -22.49 3.82
C GLU A 258 -16.66 -21.45 2.73
N LEU A 259 -16.85 -20.20 3.15
CA LEU A 259 -16.95 -19.03 2.28
C LEU A 259 -15.85 -18.04 2.61
N LEU A 260 -15.43 -17.26 1.62
CA LEU A 260 -14.55 -16.12 1.79
C LEU A 260 -15.22 -14.89 1.20
N PHE A 261 -15.35 -13.81 1.99
CA PHE A 261 -15.97 -12.56 1.58
C PHE A 261 -15.10 -11.36 1.90
N TYR A 262 -15.12 -10.36 1.02
CA TYR A 262 -14.55 -9.04 1.23
C TYR A 262 -15.68 -8.02 1.40
N LEU A 263 -15.57 -7.16 2.41
CA LEU A 263 -16.49 -6.08 2.69
C LEU A 263 -15.74 -4.75 2.50
N ARG A 264 -16.17 -3.95 1.53
CA ARG A 264 -15.50 -2.70 1.16
C ARG A 264 -16.38 -1.48 1.35
N THR A 265 -15.78 -0.41 1.87
CA THR A 265 -16.41 0.90 2.04
C THR A 265 -15.41 2.01 1.70
N PRO A 266 -15.83 3.13 1.09
CA PRO A 266 -14.91 4.22 0.78
C PRO A 266 -14.22 4.85 1.98
N LYS A 267 -14.79 4.70 3.19
CA LYS A 267 -14.23 5.21 4.43
C LYS A 267 -14.18 4.14 5.51
N ARG A 268 -13.05 4.01 6.19
CA ARG A 268 -12.86 2.99 7.26
C ARG A 268 -13.91 3.05 8.37
N GLN A 269 -14.46 4.23 8.65
CA GLN A 269 -15.49 4.41 9.68
C GLN A 269 -16.82 3.70 9.37
N ASP A 270 -17.06 3.37 8.10
CA ASP A 270 -18.27 2.70 7.65
C ASP A 270 -18.13 1.15 7.73
N LEU A 271 -16.90 0.62 7.84
CA LEU A 271 -16.63 -0.82 7.94
C LEU A 271 -17.41 -1.52 9.07
N PRO A 272 -17.49 -0.97 10.31
CA PRO A 272 -18.27 -1.60 11.37
C PRO A 272 -19.76 -1.80 11.01
N SER A 273 -20.33 -0.88 10.22
CA SER A 273 -21.74 -0.93 9.83
C SER A 273 -22.02 -2.01 8.79
N ILE A 274 -21.21 -2.08 7.72
CA ILE A 274 -21.34 -3.14 6.71
C ILE A 274 -21.04 -4.52 7.31
N ARG A 275 -20.04 -4.59 8.21
CA ARG A 275 -19.67 -5.80 8.93
C ARG A 275 -20.82 -6.33 9.77
N ALA A 276 -21.42 -5.48 10.61
CA ALA A 276 -22.55 -5.90 11.45
C ALA A 276 -23.72 -6.46 10.61
N LYS A 277 -24.04 -5.81 9.49
CA LYS A 277 -25.07 -6.30 8.55
C LYS A 277 -24.71 -7.65 7.94
N ALA A 278 -23.47 -7.83 7.49
CA ALA A 278 -23.00 -9.08 6.90
C ALA A 278 -22.95 -10.23 7.94
N GLU A 279 -22.50 -9.96 9.17
CA GLU A 279 -22.47 -10.93 10.27
C GLU A 279 -23.88 -11.46 10.58
N MET A 280 -24.91 -10.60 10.56
CA MET A 280 -26.29 -11.04 10.72
C MET A 280 -26.73 -11.99 9.60
N CYS A 281 -26.33 -11.75 8.36
CA CYS A 281 -26.61 -12.64 7.24
C CYS A 281 -25.97 -14.02 7.42
N PHE A 282 -24.72 -14.08 7.90
CA PHE A 282 -24.03 -15.33 8.17
C PHE A 282 -24.66 -16.10 9.34
N ARG A 283 -24.88 -15.43 10.47
CA ARG A 283 -25.43 -16.05 11.68
C ARG A 283 -26.87 -16.53 11.48
N SER A 284 -27.69 -15.80 10.73
CA SER A 284 -29.06 -16.22 10.43
C SER A 284 -29.12 -17.47 9.55
N ALA A 285 -28.17 -17.66 8.64
CA ALA A 285 -28.09 -18.86 7.81
C ALA A 285 -27.75 -20.11 8.64
N ALA A 286 -26.84 -19.99 9.60
CA ALA A 286 -26.58 -21.03 10.59
C ALA A 286 -27.83 -21.35 11.42
N MET A 287 -28.48 -20.31 11.98
CA MET A 287 -29.68 -20.48 12.78
C MET A 287 -30.81 -21.19 12.00
N ALA A 288 -31.04 -20.81 10.74
CA ALA A 288 -32.10 -21.39 9.91
C ALA A 288 -31.87 -22.87 9.58
N THR A 289 -30.61 -23.31 9.53
CA THR A 289 -30.23 -24.67 9.14
C THR A 289 -29.88 -25.57 10.32
N GLY A 290 -29.74 -25.00 11.51
CA GLY A 290 -29.23 -25.69 12.70
C GLY A 290 -27.72 -25.93 12.67
N CYS A 291 -26.97 -25.26 11.79
CA CYS A 291 -25.51 -25.32 11.79
C CYS A 291 -24.91 -24.45 12.90
N GLU A 292 -23.68 -24.76 13.29
CA GLU A 292 -22.79 -23.82 13.97
C GLU A 292 -22.04 -22.98 12.93
N VAL A 293 -21.67 -21.74 13.29
CA VAL A 293 -20.88 -20.85 12.43
C VAL A 293 -19.70 -20.27 13.17
N GLU A 294 -18.55 -20.32 12.51
CA GLU A 294 -17.32 -19.63 12.90
C GLU A 294 -17.03 -18.52 11.87
N LEU A 295 -16.70 -17.32 12.38
CA LEU A 295 -16.37 -16.15 11.57
C LEU A 295 -14.91 -15.77 11.90
N GLU A 296 -14.03 -15.99 10.94
CA GLU A 296 -12.61 -15.67 11.04
C GLU A 296 -12.32 -14.43 10.20
N TYR A 297 -12.00 -13.32 10.86
CA TYR A 297 -11.61 -12.10 10.17
C TYR A 297 -10.12 -12.11 9.86
N ALA A 298 -9.73 -11.46 8.77
CA ALA A 298 -8.32 -11.18 8.50
C ALA A 298 -7.67 -10.46 9.69
N LYS A 299 -6.36 -10.66 9.84
CA LYS A 299 -5.57 -10.13 10.95
C LYS A 299 -5.76 -8.63 11.12
N HIS A 300 -5.79 -7.88 10.01
CA HIS A 300 -5.91 -6.44 9.99
C HIS A 300 -6.98 -5.95 9.03
N GLU A 301 -7.56 -4.79 9.33
CA GLU A 301 -8.43 -4.02 8.43
C GLU A 301 -7.58 -3.02 7.65
N TYR A 302 -7.78 -2.94 6.33
CA TYR A 302 -7.12 -1.94 5.51
C TYR A 302 -8.00 -0.70 5.46
N HIS A 303 -7.39 0.46 5.65
CA HIS A 303 -8.10 1.73 5.64
C HIS A 303 -8.09 2.38 4.25
N ASN A 304 -9.01 3.32 4.03
CA ASN A 304 -8.92 4.23 2.90
C ASN A 304 -7.70 5.16 3.07
N ILE A 305 -7.13 5.66 1.97
CA ILE A 305 -6.01 6.61 2.04
C ILE A 305 -6.51 8.00 2.47
N LEU A 306 -5.80 8.62 3.43
CA LEU A 306 -5.89 10.05 3.69
C LEU A 306 -5.03 10.80 2.68
N ARG A 307 -5.70 11.46 1.74
CA ARG A 307 -5.06 12.25 0.70
C ARG A 307 -4.29 13.43 1.26
N ASN A 308 -3.18 13.75 0.60
CA ASN A 308 -2.41 14.97 0.83
C ASN A 308 -2.26 15.68 -0.52
N THR A 309 -3.20 16.57 -0.82
CA THR A 309 -3.30 17.23 -2.12
C THR A 309 -2.10 18.08 -2.45
N THR A 310 -1.41 18.62 -1.42
CA THR A 310 -0.16 19.36 -1.63
C THR A 310 0.96 18.44 -2.14
N LEU A 311 1.16 17.26 -1.54
CA LEU A 311 2.14 16.27 -2.02
C LEU A 311 1.78 15.72 -3.41
N GLU A 312 0.51 15.40 -3.64
CA GLU A 312 0.00 14.91 -4.93
C GLU A 312 0.29 15.90 -6.06
N ARG A 313 0.01 17.19 -5.84
CA ARG A 313 0.24 18.25 -6.84
C ARG A 313 1.71 18.42 -7.18
N ILE A 314 2.60 18.46 -6.18
CA ILE A 314 4.04 18.64 -6.45
C ILE A 314 4.65 17.41 -7.12
N TYR A 315 4.15 16.21 -6.81
CA TYR A 315 4.50 15.00 -7.55
C TYR A 315 4.05 15.08 -9.01
N GLU A 316 2.82 15.53 -9.26
CA GLU A 316 2.30 15.71 -10.61
C GLU A 316 3.13 16.74 -11.41
N GLU A 317 3.48 17.87 -10.80
CA GLU A 317 4.35 18.89 -11.40
C GLU A 317 5.73 18.33 -11.78
N ASN A 318 6.36 17.59 -10.86
CA ASN A 318 7.66 16.96 -11.11
C ASN A 318 7.58 15.85 -12.16
N GLY A 319 6.51 15.04 -12.13
CA GLY A 319 6.26 13.99 -13.11
C GLY A 319 6.06 14.56 -14.52
N LYS A 320 5.27 15.63 -14.66
CA LYS A 320 5.07 16.33 -15.96
C LYS A 320 6.38 16.89 -16.50
N ALA A 321 7.25 17.41 -15.64
CA ALA A 321 8.59 17.87 -16.05
C ALA A 321 9.49 16.73 -16.57
N LEU A 322 9.18 15.48 -16.22
CA LEU A 322 9.84 14.26 -16.69
C LEU A 322 9.06 13.55 -17.83
N GLY A 323 7.99 14.16 -18.32
CA GLY A 323 7.16 13.62 -19.41
C GLY A 323 6.16 12.56 -18.98
N MET A 324 5.73 12.52 -17.71
CA MET A 324 4.58 11.73 -17.27
C MET A 324 3.27 12.37 -17.75
N GLU A 325 2.31 11.53 -18.13
CA GLU A 325 0.99 11.96 -18.59
C GLU A 325 -0.06 11.47 -17.61
N PHE A 326 -0.49 12.35 -16.72
CA PHE A 326 -1.43 12.01 -15.67
C PHE A 326 -2.86 11.96 -16.16
N ILE A 327 -3.59 10.92 -15.78
CA ILE A 327 -5.03 10.83 -15.99
C ILE A 327 -5.78 11.93 -15.24
N THR A 328 -6.92 12.34 -15.77
CA THR A 328 -7.77 13.38 -15.19
C THR A 328 -8.53 12.89 -13.96
N ASP A 329 -8.97 13.82 -13.11
CA ASP A 329 -9.85 13.47 -11.97
C ASP A 329 -11.13 12.73 -12.40
N GLU A 330 -11.67 13.04 -13.59
CA GLU A 330 -12.83 12.33 -14.12
C GLU A 330 -12.52 10.86 -14.45
N GLU A 331 -11.34 10.61 -15.01
CA GLU A 331 -10.85 9.25 -15.28
C GLU A 331 -10.57 8.50 -13.98
N ILE A 332 -9.90 9.14 -13.02
CA ILE A 332 -9.62 8.57 -11.68
C ILE A 332 -10.91 8.09 -11.00
N LEU A 333 -11.99 8.88 -11.06
CA LEU A 333 -13.28 8.53 -10.46
C LEU A 333 -14.00 7.38 -11.17
N ARG A 334 -13.59 7.02 -12.40
CA ARG A 334 -14.10 5.89 -13.17
C ARG A 334 -13.24 4.63 -13.02
N THR A 335 -12.02 4.78 -12.51
CA THR A 335 -11.07 3.67 -12.30
C THR A 335 -11.54 2.71 -11.20
N SER A 336 -11.11 1.45 -11.31
CA SER A 336 -11.36 0.43 -10.30
C SER A 336 -10.75 0.82 -8.95
N LEU A 337 -11.44 0.45 -7.86
CA LEU A 337 -11.05 0.77 -6.49
C LEU A 337 -10.07 -0.27 -5.95
N GLY A 338 -8.88 0.18 -5.56
CA GLY A 338 -7.86 -0.61 -4.86
C GLY A 338 -8.07 -0.65 -3.35
N SER A 339 -7.22 -1.39 -2.66
CA SER A 339 -7.13 -1.40 -1.20
C SER A 339 -5.70 -1.75 -0.82
N THR A 340 -5.09 -0.93 0.02
CA THR A 340 -3.69 -1.11 0.43
C THR A 340 -3.49 -0.76 1.89
N ASP A 341 -2.56 -1.43 2.56
CA ASP A 341 -2.19 -1.10 3.93
C ASP A 341 -1.38 0.22 4.04
N PHE A 342 -0.98 0.85 2.91
CA PHE A 342 -0.56 2.25 2.89
C PHE A 342 -1.69 3.18 3.38
N GLY A 343 -2.95 2.78 3.17
CA GLY A 343 -4.11 3.41 3.78
C GLY A 343 -3.92 3.61 5.28
N ASN A 344 -3.38 2.61 5.98
CA ASN A 344 -3.12 2.68 7.41
C ASN A 344 -1.95 3.62 7.74
N VAL A 345 -0.88 3.60 6.93
CA VAL A 345 0.26 4.52 7.06
C VAL A 345 -0.18 5.98 6.96
N SER A 346 -1.09 6.29 6.03
CA SER A 346 -1.60 7.65 5.81
C SER A 346 -2.39 8.22 6.99
N PHE A 347 -2.71 7.43 8.02
CA PHE A 347 -3.25 7.94 9.30
C PHE A 347 -2.17 8.25 10.35
N ILE A 348 -0.94 7.78 10.13
CA ILE A 348 0.17 7.91 11.08
C ILE A 348 1.11 9.04 10.66
N VAL A 349 1.46 9.10 9.37
CA VAL A 349 2.40 10.07 8.80
C VAL A 349 1.80 10.65 7.50
N PRO A 350 1.93 11.95 7.21
CA PRO A 350 1.54 12.47 5.90
C PRO A 350 2.37 11.82 4.80
N GLY A 351 1.74 11.47 3.69
CA GLY A 351 2.45 10.84 2.59
C GLY A 351 1.60 10.68 1.34
N ILE A 352 2.21 10.11 0.30
CA ILE A 352 1.56 9.80 -0.97
C ILE A 352 1.86 8.36 -1.40
N HIS A 353 0.83 7.75 -2.00
CA HIS A 353 0.85 6.48 -2.71
C HIS A 353 0.37 6.76 -4.14
N THR A 354 1.32 7.08 -5.01
CA THR A 354 1.05 7.50 -6.39
C THR A 354 1.07 6.29 -7.31
N TYR A 355 0.59 6.44 -8.55
CA TYR A 355 0.58 5.37 -9.53
C TYR A 355 1.37 5.77 -10.78
N PHE A 356 2.05 4.81 -11.40
CA PHE A 356 2.85 5.07 -12.60
C PHE A 356 2.70 3.99 -13.66
N TYR A 357 2.65 4.42 -14.91
CA TYR A 357 2.60 3.55 -16.08
C TYR A 357 3.90 2.78 -16.26
N ILE A 358 3.82 1.49 -16.61
CA ILE A 358 5.01 0.63 -16.84
C ILE A 358 5.26 0.27 -18.31
N GLY A 359 4.54 0.87 -19.26
CA GLY A 359 4.68 0.53 -20.68
C GLY A 359 3.79 -0.62 -21.15
N SER A 360 2.73 -0.94 -20.40
CA SER A 360 1.78 -2.03 -20.69
C SER A 360 0.36 -1.68 -20.25
N ASP A 361 -0.64 -2.07 -21.06
CA ASP A 361 -2.08 -1.94 -20.75
C ASP A 361 -2.62 -3.14 -19.93
N ALA A 362 -1.75 -4.06 -19.51
CA ALA A 362 -2.14 -5.17 -18.66
C ALA A 362 -2.71 -4.67 -17.33
N GLU A 363 -3.72 -5.35 -16.79
CA GLU A 363 -4.27 -5.05 -15.47
C GLU A 363 -3.46 -5.77 -14.39
N ASN A 364 -3.27 -5.13 -13.24
CA ASN A 364 -2.67 -5.78 -12.06
C ASN A 364 -3.41 -7.10 -11.74
N HIS A 365 -2.69 -8.06 -11.15
CA HIS A 365 -3.15 -9.39 -10.74
C HIS A 365 -3.46 -10.33 -11.93
N THR A 366 -2.76 -10.13 -13.05
CA THR A 366 -2.79 -11.01 -14.23
C THR A 366 -1.40 -11.58 -14.54
N GLU A 367 -1.36 -12.69 -15.28
CA GLU A 367 -0.09 -13.27 -15.75
C GLU A 367 0.61 -12.31 -16.72
N GLU A 368 -0.17 -11.59 -17.54
CA GLU A 368 0.31 -10.56 -18.45
C GLU A 368 1.02 -9.42 -17.71
N TYR A 369 0.49 -8.98 -16.57
CA TYR A 369 1.13 -7.94 -15.77
C TYR A 369 2.44 -8.43 -15.14
N THR A 370 2.49 -9.69 -14.71
CA THR A 370 3.73 -10.30 -14.21
C THR A 370 4.82 -10.24 -15.26
N ALA A 371 4.49 -10.59 -16.51
CA ALA A 371 5.44 -10.49 -17.62
C ALA A 371 5.85 -9.04 -17.90
N ALA A 372 4.91 -8.08 -17.85
CA ALA A 372 5.19 -6.66 -18.04
C ALA A 372 6.12 -6.08 -16.94
N ALA A 373 5.91 -6.49 -15.69
CA ALA A 373 6.72 -6.10 -14.54
C ALA A 373 8.11 -6.78 -14.50
N GLY A 374 8.37 -7.75 -15.38
CA GLY A 374 9.59 -8.55 -15.44
C GLY A 374 10.83 -7.86 -16.01
N MET A 375 11.02 -6.58 -15.73
CA MET A 375 12.22 -5.80 -16.10
C MET A 375 12.48 -5.74 -17.62
N SER A 376 11.44 -5.43 -18.40
CA SER A 376 11.67 -4.97 -19.78
C SER A 376 12.37 -3.61 -19.78
N GLU A 377 13.13 -3.27 -20.83
CA GLU A 377 13.74 -1.94 -20.98
C GLU A 377 12.71 -0.80 -20.82
N LYS A 378 11.47 -1.05 -21.26
CA LYS A 378 10.35 -0.12 -21.09
C LYS A 378 9.98 0.06 -19.62
N ALA A 379 9.71 -1.04 -18.90
CA ALA A 379 9.35 -0.98 -17.49
C ALA A 379 10.46 -0.31 -16.67
N GLN A 380 11.72 -0.60 -16.97
CA GLN A 380 12.87 0.03 -16.33
C GLN A 380 12.88 1.55 -16.52
N PHE A 381 12.69 2.04 -17.76
CA PHE A 381 12.64 3.47 -18.04
C PHE A 381 11.57 4.18 -17.21
N TYR A 382 10.35 3.62 -17.19
CA TYR A 382 9.25 4.22 -16.45
C TYR A 382 9.45 4.14 -14.92
N THR A 383 10.01 3.05 -14.42
CA THR A 383 10.34 2.87 -13.00
C THR A 383 11.35 3.92 -12.53
N LEU A 384 12.45 4.12 -13.27
CA LEU A 384 13.43 5.15 -12.94
C LEU A 384 12.87 6.57 -13.11
N ARG A 385 12.00 6.82 -14.11
CA ARG A 385 11.28 8.10 -14.27
C ARG A 385 10.46 8.43 -13.02
N THR A 386 9.73 7.45 -12.49
CA THR A 386 8.93 7.62 -11.26
C THR A 386 9.80 7.85 -10.04
N ALA A 387 10.91 7.12 -9.90
CA ALA A 387 11.86 7.34 -8.81
C ALA A 387 12.43 8.77 -8.81
N LYS A 388 12.69 9.33 -10.00
CA LYS A 388 13.10 10.73 -10.15
C LYS A 388 12.01 11.68 -9.68
N ALA A 389 10.76 11.45 -10.08
CA ALA A 389 9.62 12.26 -9.64
C ALA A 389 9.49 12.26 -8.10
N LEU A 390 9.59 11.10 -7.45
CA LEU A 390 9.56 11.01 -5.98
C LEU A 390 10.75 11.72 -5.31
N ALA A 391 11.97 11.55 -5.83
CA ALA A 391 13.15 12.24 -5.30
C ALA A 391 13.03 13.77 -5.45
N MET A 392 12.50 14.25 -6.58
CA MET A 392 12.23 15.67 -6.83
C MET A 392 11.15 16.21 -5.88
N THR A 393 10.12 15.42 -5.61
CA THR A 393 9.07 15.75 -4.63
C THR A 393 9.64 15.83 -3.22
N ALA A 394 10.51 14.90 -2.82
CA ALA A 394 11.20 14.99 -1.54
C ALA A 394 12.04 16.27 -1.45
N LEU A 395 12.78 16.63 -2.49
CA LEU A 395 13.57 17.87 -2.53
C LEU A 395 12.70 19.12 -2.41
N ASP A 396 11.50 19.11 -2.99
CA ASP A 396 10.51 20.19 -2.80
C ASP A 396 10.09 20.31 -1.34
N VAL A 397 9.75 19.19 -0.70
CA VAL A 397 9.38 19.17 0.73
C VAL A 397 10.51 19.70 1.60
N LEU A 398 11.76 19.34 1.30
CA LEU A 398 12.93 19.78 2.06
C LEU A 398 13.20 21.28 1.91
N PHE A 399 13.12 21.82 0.69
CA PHE A 399 13.60 23.18 0.40
C PHE A 399 12.49 24.23 0.29
N ARG A 400 11.22 23.85 0.42
CA ARG A 400 10.06 24.74 0.47
C ARG A 400 9.32 24.59 1.80
N PRO A 401 9.76 25.27 2.88
CA PRO A 401 9.18 25.10 4.23
C PRO A 401 7.68 25.43 4.30
N GLU A 402 7.19 26.33 3.44
CA GLU A 402 5.78 26.64 3.30
C GLU A 402 4.96 25.43 2.81
N LEU A 403 5.52 24.61 1.91
CA LEU A 403 4.86 23.38 1.47
C LEU A 403 4.81 22.35 2.59
N LEU A 404 5.91 22.16 3.32
CA LEU A 404 5.92 21.23 4.45
C LEU A 404 4.87 21.62 5.50
N GLN A 405 4.68 22.91 5.76
CA GLN A 405 3.65 23.36 6.69
C GLN A 405 2.25 23.03 6.15
N HIS A 406 1.95 23.32 4.89
CA HIS A 406 0.67 22.96 4.28
C HIS A 406 0.41 21.44 4.30
N ILE A 407 1.44 20.62 4.03
CA ILE A 407 1.35 19.16 4.10
C ILE A 407 0.93 18.70 5.50
N ARG A 408 1.52 19.28 6.55
CA ARG A 408 1.21 18.97 7.96
C ARG A 408 -0.19 19.45 8.36
N ASP A 409 -0.61 20.60 7.87
CA ASP A 409 -1.93 21.17 8.13
C ASP A 409 -3.03 20.33 7.44
N GLU A 410 -2.88 20.01 6.15
CA GLU A 410 -3.80 19.14 5.40
C GLU A 410 -3.97 17.78 6.09
N PHE A 411 -2.87 17.17 6.55
CA PHE A 411 -2.90 15.89 7.26
C PHE A 411 -3.64 15.98 8.60
N SER A 412 -3.39 17.04 9.37
CA SER A 412 -4.06 17.28 10.65
C SER A 412 -5.57 17.48 10.45
N GLU A 413 -5.96 18.25 9.43
CA GLU A 413 -7.36 18.44 9.06
C GLU A 413 -8.03 17.15 8.58
N ALA A 414 -7.37 16.36 7.73
CA ALA A 414 -7.89 15.09 7.24
C ALA A 414 -8.18 14.13 8.40
N LYS A 415 -7.26 14.02 9.38
CA LYS A 415 -7.46 13.21 10.59
C LYS A 415 -8.61 13.72 11.46
N LEU A 416 -8.82 15.03 11.55
CA LEU A 416 -9.93 15.61 12.30
C LEU A 416 -11.28 15.35 11.62
N LYS A 417 -11.36 15.50 10.29
CA LYS A 417 -12.56 15.21 9.49
C LYS A 417 -13.00 13.75 9.64
N GLU A 418 -12.06 12.82 9.70
CA GLU A 418 -12.37 11.40 9.98
C GLU A 418 -12.80 11.12 11.42
N LYS A 419 -12.44 11.97 12.40
CA LYS A 419 -12.90 11.84 13.79
C LYS A 419 -14.27 12.48 14.03
N SER A 420 -14.55 13.63 13.41
CA SER A 420 -15.79 14.38 13.64
C SER A 420 -17.04 13.71 13.05
N VAL A 421 -16.88 12.86 12.04
CA VAL A 421 -18.00 12.05 11.54
C VAL A 421 -18.40 10.96 12.55
N LYS A 422 -17.50 10.50 13.43
CA LYS A 422 -17.84 9.55 14.51
C LYS A 422 -18.80 10.13 15.57
N THR A 423 -18.76 11.45 15.80
CA THR A 423 -19.60 12.09 16.84
C THR A 423 -21.00 12.46 16.35
N ASN A 424 -21.20 12.58 15.04
CA ASN A 424 -22.50 12.99 14.46
C ASN A 424 -23.36 11.83 13.94
N GLY A 425 -22.85 10.59 13.99
CA GLY A 425 -23.57 9.38 13.56
C GLY A 425 -24.21 8.56 14.69
N GLY A 426 -24.17 9.07 15.93
CA GLY A 426 -24.80 8.45 17.10
C GLY A 426 -25.96 9.28 17.61
N SER A 427 -27.10 9.24 16.91
CA SER A 427 -28.40 9.70 17.41
C SER A 427 -29.51 8.81 16.89
#